data_AF-A0A2T8F6I6-F1
#
_entry.id   AF-A0A2T8F6I6-F1
#
_cell.length_a   1.000
_cell.length_b   1.000
_cell.length_c   1.000
_cell.angle_alpha   90.00
_cell.angle_beta   90.00
_cell.angle_gamma   90.00
#
_symmetry.space_group_name_H-M   'P 1'
#
loop_
_entity.id
_entity.type
_entity.pdbx_description
1 polymer ?
#
loop_
_entity_poly.entity_id
_entity_poly.type
_entity_poly.pdbx_seq_one_letter_code
_entity_poly.pdbx_strand_id
1 'polypeptide(L)'
;MGIVTTADDVVTAQGTPWDAPQEVLLDLQANGIRTVNGDPRFLVSARPDANGVVEEDVVGQALLAAAHRLQQVTYEGTELDEPLSLTGEYYTPNMVLGPVVTDDGFLIWADTKSEIPIPMLEKMTEIIVQALERAGASAHVAAGPKGVNPFDYPAWSPPVAG
;
A
#
# COMPACT_ATOMS: atom_id res chain seq x y z
N MET A 1 3.70 -21.68 3.79
CA MET A 1 4.22 -20.37 3.36
C MET A 1 3.12 -19.74 2.55
N GLY A 2 2.59 -18.59 2.97
CA GLY A 2 1.51 -17.91 2.27
C GLY A 2 1.93 -17.46 0.88
N ILE A 3 0.95 -17.34 -0.03
CA ILE A 3 1.18 -16.88 -1.40
C ILE A 3 0.81 -15.41 -1.45
N VAL A 4 1.80 -14.54 -1.69
CA VAL A 4 1.56 -13.12 -1.98
C VAL A 4 1.68 -12.91 -3.47
N THR A 5 0.65 -12.32 -4.09
CA THR A 5 0.68 -11.91 -5.49
C THR A 5 0.38 -10.43 -5.62
N THR A 6 0.95 -9.80 -6.64
CA THR A 6 0.69 -8.42 -7.03
C THR A 6 -0.07 -8.42 -8.35
N ALA A 7 -1.00 -7.49 -8.54
CA ALA A 7 -1.56 -7.23 -9.86
C ALA A 7 -0.41 -6.86 -10.82
N ASP A 8 -0.54 -7.24 -12.10
CA ASP A 8 0.54 -7.13 -13.12
C ASP A 8 1.22 -5.75 -13.15
N ASP A 9 0.50 -4.69 -12.77
CA ASP A 9 1.12 -3.38 -12.51
C ASP A 9 0.37 -2.52 -11.47
N VAL A 10 0.61 -2.78 -10.17
CA VAL A 10 0.08 -1.97 -9.05
C VAL A 10 0.50 -0.50 -9.12
N VAL A 11 1.69 -0.22 -9.67
CA VAL A 11 2.25 1.13 -9.79
C VAL A 11 1.45 1.92 -10.83
N THR A 12 1.21 1.31 -11.98
CA THR A 12 0.47 1.92 -13.08
C THR A 12 -1.02 2.06 -12.81
N ALA A 13 -1.61 1.11 -12.10
CA ALA A 13 -3.05 1.10 -11.87
C ALA A 13 -3.53 2.17 -10.85
N GLN A 14 -2.62 2.88 -10.18
CA GLN A 14 -2.96 3.94 -9.23
C GLN A 14 -3.84 5.01 -9.88
N GLY A 15 -4.94 5.36 -9.22
CA GLY A 15 -5.90 6.37 -9.71
C GLY A 15 -6.89 5.86 -10.78
N THR A 16 -6.94 4.55 -11.04
CA THR A 16 -7.93 3.94 -11.93
C THR A 16 -9.29 3.77 -11.21
N PRO A 17 -10.44 4.03 -11.88
CA PRO A 17 -11.77 3.71 -11.34
C PRO A 17 -11.96 2.21 -11.09
N TRP A 18 -12.82 1.88 -10.12
CA TRP A 18 -13.06 0.52 -9.61
C TRP A 18 -13.62 -0.48 -10.64
N ASP A 19 -14.32 0.04 -11.63
CA ASP A 19 -15.05 -0.70 -12.66
C ASP A 19 -14.29 -0.78 -14.00
N ALA A 20 -13.13 -0.13 -14.11
CA ALA A 20 -12.30 -0.21 -15.30
C ALA A 20 -11.44 -1.50 -15.25
N PRO A 21 -11.34 -2.26 -16.35
CA PRO A 21 -10.32 -3.29 -16.48
C PRO A 21 -8.97 -2.65 -16.18
N GLN A 22 -8.17 -3.25 -15.28
CA GLN A 22 -6.79 -2.86 -15.06
C GLN A 22 -5.90 -3.31 -16.24
N GLU A 23 -6.31 -3.01 -17.48
CA GLU A 23 -5.43 -3.03 -18.64
C GLU A 23 -4.60 -1.74 -18.61
N VAL A 24 -3.45 -1.87 -17.96
CA VAL A 24 -2.24 -1.06 -18.07
C VAL A 24 -2.22 -0.15 -19.31
N LEU A 25 -2.71 1.09 -19.17
CA LEU A 25 -2.53 2.15 -20.16
C LEU A 25 -1.19 2.83 -19.89
N LEU A 26 -0.12 2.27 -20.44
CA LEU A 26 1.21 2.85 -20.39
C LEU A 26 1.67 3.25 -21.79
N ASP A 27 1.52 4.53 -22.13
CA ASP A 27 2.45 5.16 -23.06
C ASP A 27 3.61 5.75 -22.24
N LEU A 28 4.50 4.86 -21.80
CA LEU A 28 5.59 5.16 -20.86
C LEU A 28 6.91 5.35 -21.60
N GLN A 29 7.22 6.58 -22.02
CA GLN A 29 8.54 6.91 -22.57
C GLN A 29 9.60 7.19 -21.49
N ALA A 30 10.77 6.57 -21.67
CA ALA A 30 11.92 6.59 -20.78
C ALA A 30 12.52 8.01 -20.60
N ASN A 31 13.08 8.27 -19.40
CA ASN A 31 14.05 9.34 -19.06
C ASN A 31 13.59 10.50 -18.13
N GLY A 32 12.65 10.32 -17.20
CA GLY A 32 12.36 11.31 -16.15
C GLY A 32 11.70 10.70 -14.92
N ILE A 33 11.78 11.36 -13.76
CA ILE A 33 11.01 10.98 -12.57
C ILE A 33 9.54 11.06 -12.97
N ARG A 34 8.87 9.90 -13.07
CA ARG A 34 7.45 9.81 -13.37
C ARG A 34 6.67 10.00 -12.09
N THR A 35 5.70 10.89 -12.09
CA THR A 35 4.77 11.08 -10.97
C THR A 35 3.38 10.57 -11.36
N VAL A 36 2.70 9.95 -10.41
CA VAL A 36 1.27 9.67 -10.48
C VAL A 36 0.54 10.83 -9.80
N ASN A 37 -0.57 11.27 -10.38
CA ASN A 37 -1.44 12.27 -9.77
C ASN A 37 -2.32 11.64 -8.69
N GLY A 38 -2.31 12.23 -7.51
CA GLY A 38 -3.10 11.82 -6.36
C GLY A 38 -2.32 10.95 -5.36
N ASP A 39 -3.00 10.66 -4.26
CA ASP A 39 -2.44 9.91 -3.14
C ASP A 39 -2.55 8.40 -3.38
N PRO A 40 -1.46 7.62 -3.28
CA PRO A 40 -1.49 6.19 -3.52
C PRO A 40 -2.42 5.46 -2.56
N ARG A 41 -3.06 4.42 -3.09
CA ARG A 41 -3.96 3.53 -2.37
C ARG A 41 -3.55 2.09 -2.66
N PHE A 42 -3.44 1.30 -1.61
CA PHE A 42 -3.10 -0.12 -1.71
C PHE A 42 -4.26 -0.93 -1.16
N LEU A 43 -4.95 -1.64 -2.04
CA LEU A 43 -5.93 -2.64 -1.64
C LEU A 43 -5.19 -3.97 -1.43
N VAL A 44 -5.38 -4.55 -0.25
CA VAL A 44 -4.84 -5.85 0.11
C VAL A 44 -6.02 -6.78 0.38
N SER A 45 -6.32 -7.61 -0.63
CA SER A 45 -7.34 -8.64 -0.53
C SER A 45 -6.69 -9.91 0.00
N ALA A 46 -7.05 -10.31 1.21
CA ALA A 46 -6.53 -11.54 1.79
C ALA A 46 -7.31 -12.73 1.24
N ARG A 47 -6.61 -13.70 0.62
CA ARG A 47 -7.23 -14.93 0.15
C ARG A 47 -7.08 -16.01 1.22
N PRO A 48 -8.14 -16.79 1.52
CA PRO A 48 -8.02 -17.94 2.40
C PRO A 48 -6.92 -18.90 1.92
N ASP A 49 -6.14 -19.46 2.85
CA ASP A 49 -5.15 -20.47 2.53
C ASP A 49 -5.81 -21.81 2.11
N ALA A 50 -5.00 -22.86 1.89
CA ALA A 50 -5.50 -24.19 1.53
C ALA A 50 -6.45 -24.81 2.58
N ASN A 51 -6.51 -24.25 3.78
CA ASN A 51 -7.39 -24.66 4.88
C ASN A 51 -8.57 -23.70 5.07
N GLY A 52 -8.72 -22.68 4.23
CA GLY A 52 -9.78 -21.69 4.32
C GLY A 52 -9.58 -20.64 5.42
N VAL A 53 -8.37 -20.52 5.99
CA VAL A 53 -8.08 -19.58 7.07
C VAL A 53 -7.33 -18.37 6.52
N VAL A 54 -7.95 -17.20 6.64
CA VAL A 54 -7.24 -15.91 6.70
C VAL A 54 -7.26 -15.50 8.16
N GLU A 55 -6.12 -15.46 8.83
CA GLU A 55 -6.07 -14.71 10.09
C GLU A 55 -6.04 -13.24 9.71
N GLU A 56 -7.23 -12.62 9.66
CA GLU A 56 -7.42 -11.18 9.46
C GLU A 56 -6.46 -10.38 10.36
N ASP A 57 -6.16 -10.91 11.56
CA ASP A 57 -5.21 -10.35 12.50
C ASP A 57 -3.76 -10.41 12.03
N VAL A 58 -3.34 -11.51 11.39
CA VAL A 58 -1.98 -11.64 10.83
C VAL A 58 -1.78 -10.65 9.69
N VAL A 59 -2.78 -10.52 8.81
CA VAL A 59 -2.74 -9.55 7.69
C VAL A 59 -2.78 -8.13 8.24
N GLY A 60 -3.74 -7.81 9.11
CA GLY A 60 -3.88 -6.49 9.72
C GLY A 60 -2.62 -6.07 10.47
N GLN A 61 -2.00 -6.96 11.22
CA GLN A 61 -0.78 -6.65 11.96
C GLN A 61 0.44 -6.44 11.05
N ALA A 62 0.57 -7.24 9.98
CA ALA A 62 1.60 -7.04 8.97
C ALA A 62 1.43 -5.69 8.25
N LEU A 63 0.19 -5.34 7.89
CA LEU A 63 -0.15 -4.10 7.21
C LEU A 63 0.03 -2.87 8.11
N LEU A 64 -0.27 -2.97 9.40
CA LEU A 64 0.00 -1.90 10.37
C LEU A 64 1.50 -1.62 10.48
N ALA A 65 2.33 -2.67 10.55
CA ALA A 65 3.78 -2.52 10.54
C ALA A 65 4.30 -1.93 9.22
N ALA A 66 3.72 -2.33 8.08
CA ALA A 66 4.05 -1.77 6.77
C ALA A 66 3.69 -0.27 6.69
N ALA A 67 2.49 0.12 7.15
CA ALA A 67 2.03 1.51 7.12
C ALA A 67 2.99 2.47 7.86
N HIS A 68 3.52 2.04 9.01
CA HIS A 68 4.54 2.82 9.73
C HIS A 68 5.84 3.00 8.92
N ARG A 69 6.26 1.98 8.16
CA ARG A 69 7.43 2.04 7.29
C ARG A 69 7.20 2.93 6.08
N LEU A 70 5.99 2.95 5.51
CA LEU A 70 5.65 3.79 4.35
C LEU A 70 5.85 5.28 4.65
N GLN A 71 5.61 5.71 5.90
CA GLN A 71 5.83 7.09 6.37
C GLN A 71 7.32 7.52 6.25
N GLN A 72 8.24 6.58 6.10
CA GLN A 72 9.69 6.78 6.01
C GLN A 72 10.25 6.61 4.59
N VAL A 73 9.39 6.44 3.59
CA VAL A 73 9.84 6.30 2.20
C VAL A 73 10.04 7.67 1.58
N THR A 74 11.23 7.91 1.03
CA THR A 74 11.55 9.17 0.36
C THR A 74 11.04 9.23 -1.08
N TYR A 75 11.03 10.43 -1.66
CA TYR A 75 10.72 10.70 -3.07
C TYR A 75 11.54 9.82 -4.04
N GLU A 76 12.77 9.49 -3.67
CA GLU A 76 13.72 8.68 -4.45
C GLU A 76 13.53 7.16 -4.28
N GLY A 77 12.57 6.71 -3.46
CA GLY A 77 12.34 5.29 -3.21
C GLY A 77 13.30 4.67 -2.18
N THR A 78 13.84 5.49 -1.28
CA THR A 78 14.66 5.03 -0.16
C THR A 78 13.80 4.91 1.09
N GLU A 79 13.88 3.78 1.80
CA GLU A 79 13.33 3.68 3.16
C GLU A 79 14.37 4.18 4.14
N LEU A 80 13.99 5.14 5.01
CA LEU A 80 14.87 5.67 6.04
C LEU A 80 14.87 4.77 7.27
N ASP A 81 16.05 4.55 7.86
CA ASP A 81 16.22 3.72 9.07
C ASP A 81 15.64 4.37 10.34
N GLU A 82 15.59 5.71 10.37
CA GLU A 82 15.06 6.48 11.49
C GLU A 82 13.98 7.47 11.03
N PRO A 83 12.94 7.70 11.84
CA PRO A 83 11.95 8.74 11.57
C PRO A 83 12.61 10.09 11.36
N LEU A 84 12.28 10.77 10.26
CA LEU A 84 12.80 12.11 10.01
C LEU A 84 12.57 13.03 11.22
N SER A 85 13.66 13.55 11.78
CA SER A 85 13.59 14.80 12.52
C SER A 85 13.10 15.88 11.56
N LEU A 86 12.29 16.83 12.03
CA LEU A 86 11.61 17.90 11.26
C LEU A 86 12.52 18.84 10.43
N THR A 87 13.78 18.49 10.22
CA THR A 87 14.85 19.29 9.60
C THR A 87 14.86 19.26 8.07
N GLY A 88 13.99 18.47 7.42
CA GLY A 88 13.55 18.74 6.04
C GLY A 88 14.50 18.36 4.91
N GLU A 89 15.46 17.46 5.13
CA GLU A 89 16.39 17.03 4.07
C GLU A 89 15.73 16.10 3.04
N TYR A 90 14.73 15.32 3.45
CA TYR A 90 14.03 14.36 2.59
C TYR A 90 12.53 14.63 2.62
N TYR A 91 11.88 14.41 1.48
CA TYR A 91 10.43 14.41 1.39
C TYR A 91 9.89 12.99 1.51
N THR A 92 9.05 12.76 2.52
CA THR A 92 8.29 11.53 2.76
C THR A 92 6.78 11.86 2.77
N PRO A 93 5.86 10.87 2.82
CA PRO A 93 4.43 11.14 2.91
C PRO A 93 4.07 12.11 4.05
N ASN A 94 3.05 12.94 3.87
CA ASN A 94 2.56 13.79 4.96
C ASN A 94 1.87 12.95 6.05
N MET A 95 1.20 11.86 5.63
CA MET A 95 0.43 10.98 6.47
C MET A 95 0.26 9.63 5.78
N VAL A 96 0.32 8.53 6.53
CA VAL A 96 -0.13 7.21 6.07
C VAL A 96 -1.28 6.77 6.97
N LEU A 97 -2.39 6.40 6.34
CA LEU A 97 -3.59 5.87 6.99
C LEU A 97 -3.74 4.38 6.69
N GLY A 98 -4.16 3.64 7.72
CA GLY A 98 -4.54 2.25 7.62
C GLY A 98 -3.66 1.30 8.44
N PRO A 99 -3.95 -0.01 8.39
CA PRO A 99 -4.99 -0.61 7.56
C PRO A 99 -6.42 -0.23 8.01
N VAL A 100 -7.28 0.14 7.07
CA VAL A 100 -8.74 0.25 7.29
C VAL A 100 -9.42 -0.96 6.66
N VAL A 101 -10.53 -1.42 7.23
CA VAL A 101 -11.27 -2.59 6.73
C VAL A 101 -12.36 -2.14 5.77
N THR A 102 -12.33 -2.66 4.55
CA THR A 102 -13.32 -2.45 3.49
C THR A 102 -13.99 -3.79 3.12
N ASP A 103 -15.07 -3.74 2.35
CA ASP A 103 -15.75 -4.96 1.87
C ASP A 103 -14.85 -5.86 1.00
N ASP A 104 -13.79 -5.29 0.41
CA ASP A 104 -12.88 -5.97 -0.51
C ASP A 104 -11.53 -6.38 0.13
N GLY A 105 -11.35 -6.05 1.41
CA GLY A 105 -10.15 -6.33 2.19
C GLY A 105 -9.60 -5.08 2.88
N PHE A 106 -8.30 -5.04 3.08
CA PHE A 106 -7.65 -3.93 3.76
C PHE A 106 -7.23 -2.84 2.79
N LEU A 107 -7.34 -1.58 3.21
CA LEU A 107 -6.86 -0.43 2.47
C LEU A 107 -5.77 0.30 3.28
N ILE A 108 -4.64 0.58 2.63
CA ILE A 108 -3.63 1.54 3.09
C ILE A 108 -3.64 2.73 2.13
N TRP A 109 -3.55 3.94 2.67
CA TRP A 109 -3.51 5.19 1.92
C TRP A 109 -2.35 6.04 2.40
N ALA A 110 -1.59 6.66 1.48
CA ALA A 110 -0.55 7.61 1.85
C ALA A 110 -0.80 8.98 1.21
N ASP A 111 -0.92 10.03 2.02
CA ASP A 111 -0.98 11.43 1.59
C ASP A 111 0.40 11.85 1.08
N THR A 112 0.49 12.16 -0.21
CA THR A 112 1.75 12.55 -0.85
C THR A 112 1.58 13.82 -1.66
N LYS A 113 1.20 14.95 -1.04
CA LYS A 113 1.13 16.31 -1.66
C LYS A 113 0.65 16.29 -3.13
N SER A 114 -0.32 15.44 -3.45
CA SER A 114 -0.91 15.27 -4.78
C SER A 114 -0.01 14.72 -5.91
N GLU A 115 1.28 14.46 -5.69
CA GLU A 115 2.18 13.82 -6.65
C GLU A 115 3.07 12.77 -5.96
N ILE A 116 3.06 11.54 -6.47
CA ILE A 116 3.95 10.47 -6.00
C ILE A 116 4.89 9.98 -7.10
N PRO A 117 6.21 9.98 -6.88
CA PRO A 117 7.16 9.36 -7.80
C PRO A 117 7.00 7.86 -7.89
N ILE A 118 7.26 7.32 -9.08
CA ILE A 118 7.35 5.86 -9.28
C ILE A 118 8.33 5.20 -8.29
N PRO A 119 9.56 5.71 -8.05
CA PRO A 119 10.46 5.07 -7.07
C PRO A 119 9.89 4.99 -5.66
N MET A 120 9.21 6.04 -5.19
CA MET A 120 8.50 6.03 -3.91
C MET A 120 7.40 4.96 -3.90
N LEU A 121 6.58 4.90 -4.95
CA LEU A 121 5.46 3.97 -5.08
C LEU A 121 5.91 2.50 -5.20
N GLU A 122 6.97 2.23 -5.96
CA GLU A 122 7.62 0.92 -6.06
C GLU A 122 8.10 0.47 -4.68
N LYS A 123 8.79 1.36 -3.95
CA LYS A 123 9.30 1.05 -2.62
C LYS A 123 8.19 0.78 -1.62
N MET A 124 7.10 1.56 -1.66
CA MET A 124 5.94 1.31 -0.81
C MET A 124 5.28 -0.04 -1.09
N THR A 125 5.16 -0.40 -2.38
CA THR A 125 4.64 -1.72 -2.79
C THR A 125 5.54 -2.85 -2.29
N GLU A 126 6.86 -2.70 -2.43
CA GLU A 126 7.86 -3.65 -1.93
C GLU A 126 7.72 -3.86 -0.41
N ILE A 127 7.57 -2.79 0.37
CA ILE A 127 7.41 -2.86 1.83
C ILE A 127 6.17 -3.65 2.23
N ILE A 128 5.04 -3.42 1.55
CA ILE A 128 3.77 -4.13 1.82
C ILE A 128 3.93 -5.63 1.53
N VAL A 129 4.46 -5.97 0.35
CA VAL A 129 4.66 -7.37 -0.05
C VAL A 129 5.59 -8.09 0.93
N GLN A 130 6.73 -7.48 1.28
CA GLN A 130 7.66 -8.05 2.25
C GLN A 130 7.03 -8.27 3.63
N ALA A 131 6.19 -7.35 4.10
CA ALA A 131 5.53 -7.50 5.38
C ALA A 131 4.57 -8.70 5.39
N LEU A 132 3.79 -8.86 4.32
CA LEU A 132 2.85 -9.99 4.15
C LEU A 132 3.59 -11.33 4.01
N GLU A 133 4.67 -11.36 3.22
CA GLU A 133 5.49 -12.57 3.05
C GLU A 133 6.14 -13.01 4.37
N ARG A 134 6.70 -12.07 5.14
CA ARG A 134 7.30 -12.35 6.46
C ARG A 134 6.26 -12.87 7.46
N ALA A 135 5.04 -12.37 7.38
CA ALA A 135 3.92 -12.84 8.18
C ALA A 135 3.38 -14.20 7.71
N GLY A 136 3.84 -14.71 6.56
CA GLY A 136 3.34 -15.94 5.97
C GLY A 136 1.90 -15.84 5.46
N ALA A 137 1.41 -14.62 5.21
CA ALA A 137 0.04 -14.36 4.78
C ALA A 137 -0.18 -14.74 3.31
N SER A 138 -1.40 -15.19 2.99
CA SER A 138 -1.86 -15.34 1.60
C SER A 138 -2.68 -14.12 1.22
N ALA A 139 -2.15 -13.28 0.33
CA ALA A 139 -2.74 -11.98 0.01
C ALA A 139 -2.49 -11.56 -1.44
N HIS A 140 -3.41 -10.78 -1.98
CA HIS A 140 -3.29 -10.13 -3.26
C HIS A 140 -3.21 -8.61 -3.06
N VAL A 141 -2.15 -7.99 -3.56
CA VAL A 141 -1.95 -6.54 -3.51
C VAL A 141 -2.33 -5.93 -4.85
N ALA A 142 -3.21 -4.94 -4.81
CA ALA A 142 -3.69 -4.20 -5.97
C ALA A 142 -3.69 -2.69 -5.71
N ALA A 143 -3.78 -1.89 -6.78
CA ALA A 143 -4.08 -0.47 -6.64
C ALA A 143 -5.48 -0.31 -6.04
N GLY A 144 -5.60 0.55 -5.04
CA GLY A 144 -6.88 0.85 -4.42
C GLY A 144 -7.76 1.74 -5.31
N PRO A 145 -9.09 1.68 -5.10
CA PRO A 145 -10.05 2.43 -5.90
C PRO A 145 -9.83 3.93 -5.82
N LYS A 146 -9.98 4.62 -6.96
CA LYS A 146 -10.25 6.06 -6.94
C LYS A 146 -11.62 6.35 -6.33
N GLY A 147 -11.72 7.39 -5.52
CA GLY A 147 -12.99 7.87 -4.94
C GLY A 147 -13.35 7.29 -3.58
N VAL A 148 -12.74 6.17 -3.16
CA VAL A 148 -12.88 5.69 -1.78
C VAL A 148 -12.19 6.65 -0.82
N ASN A 149 -12.92 7.07 0.21
CA ASN A 149 -12.39 7.89 1.28
C ASN A 149 -12.04 6.97 2.47
N PRO A 150 -10.76 6.84 2.87
CA PRO A 150 -10.37 5.92 3.93
C PRO A 150 -11.02 6.26 5.29
N PHE A 151 -11.46 7.52 5.48
CA PHE A 151 -12.15 7.95 6.70
C PHE A 151 -13.60 7.45 6.81
N ASP A 152 -14.18 6.93 5.72
CA ASP A 152 -15.53 6.36 5.73
C ASP A 152 -15.54 4.93 6.29
N TYR A 153 -14.36 4.33 6.52
CA TYR A 153 -14.18 2.94 6.94
C TYR A 153 -13.58 2.87 8.36
N PRO A 154 -13.92 1.82 9.13
CA PRO A 154 -13.29 1.61 10.42
C PRO A 154 -11.80 1.29 10.26
N ALA A 155 -10.97 1.95 11.08
CA ALA A 155 -9.59 1.53 11.25
C ALA A 155 -9.55 0.12 11.82
N TRP A 156 -8.71 -0.74 11.24
CA TRP A 156 -8.42 -2.03 11.86
C TRP A 156 -7.62 -1.79 13.14
N SER A 157 -7.89 -2.59 14.16
CA SER A 157 -7.14 -2.57 15.41
C SER A 157 -6.77 -3.99 15.79
N PRO A 158 -5.56 -4.23 16.31
CA PRO A 158 -5.17 -5.55 16.77
C PRO A 158 -6.16 -6.03 17.85
N PRO A 159 -6.49 -7.33 17.89
CA PRO A 159 -7.25 -7.89 18.98
C PRO A 159 -6.56 -7.55 20.31
N VAL A 160 -7.33 -7.09 21.28
CA VAL A 160 -6.81 -6.95 22.64
C VAL A 160 -6.49 -8.35 23.12
N ALA A 161 -5.22 -8.63 23.37
CA ALA A 161 -4.80 -9.91 23.92
C ALA A 161 -5.59 -10.17 25.22
N GLY A 162 -6.43 -11.20 25.20
CA GLY A 162 -7.17 -11.69 26.37
C GLY A 162 -6.31 -12.56 27.28
#